data_AF-A0A2M7VFG5-F1
#
_entry.id   AF-A0A2M7VFG5-F1
#
_cell.length_a   1.000
_cell.length_b   1.000
_cell.length_c   1.000
_cell.angle_alpha   90.00
_cell.angle_beta   90.00
_cell.angle_gamma   90.00
#
_symmetry.space_group_name_H-M   'P 1'
#
loop_
_entity.id
_entity.type
_entity.pdbx_description
1 polymer ?
#
loop_
_entity_poly.entity_id
_entity_poly.type
_entity_poly.pdbx_seq_one_letter_code
_entity_poly.pdbx_strand_id
1 'polypeptide(L)'
;MFNFFVVLLICSLVTIAYLVYRHFSQLRIIHPLSSPRVQQAITKKEIYEQRLLRMGRQFAGQGRHYAVNIFQDSLSLIAKLYNIAYKKEESYRHKLWHQDLKNSVDQDQRISHLMIECQDLLDQEKFDLAEAKIIDILKIDPKNIEAYQKLGRLYRTIKQYDQAIEVYNYLLRVASNAHIYADLAAIAEERGDLKEAEKNYLAALQQGEQQGEYYFNLAVLYKQQENFVTAQEYVTKALELNGNNPRHLDFLIQVSIINRDKKAAQAALGKLIEVNSDNNKIVDYQEQIAIL
;
A
#
# COMPACT_ATOMS: atom_id res chain seq x y z
N MET A 1 67.50 22.56 -2.05
CA MET A 1 66.64 21.67 -1.22
C MET A 1 65.14 21.81 -1.48
N PHE A 2 64.63 22.97 -1.96
CA PHE A 2 63.19 23.24 -2.11
C PHE A 2 62.47 22.35 -3.16
N ASN A 3 63.14 22.02 -4.28
CA ASN A 3 62.53 21.22 -5.35
C ASN A 3 62.22 19.76 -4.97
N PHE A 4 62.97 19.17 -4.04
CA PHE A 4 62.74 17.78 -3.62
C PHE A 4 61.44 17.65 -2.81
N PHE A 5 61.17 18.60 -1.89
CA PHE A 5 59.94 18.62 -1.11
C PHE A 5 58.70 18.85 -1.97
N VAL A 6 58.79 19.70 -3.00
CA VAL A 6 57.69 19.95 -3.93
C VAL A 6 57.37 18.68 -4.74
N VAL A 7 58.39 17.98 -5.23
CA VAL A 7 58.19 16.70 -5.94
C VAL A 7 57.55 15.65 -5.03
N LEU A 8 58.01 15.56 -3.78
CA LEU A 8 57.49 14.60 -2.80
C LEU A 8 56.02 14.89 -2.44
N LEU A 9 55.65 16.18 -2.34
CA LEU A 9 54.28 16.63 -2.10
C LEU A 9 53.36 16.39 -3.31
N ILE A 10 53.86 16.55 -4.53
CA ILE A 10 53.11 16.21 -5.75
C ILE A 10 52.90 14.69 -5.82
N CYS A 11 53.93 13.89 -5.54
CA CYS A 11 53.80 12.42 -5.50
C CYS A 11 52.82 11.94 -4.43
N SER A 12 52.78 12.58 -3.25
CA SER A 12 51.81 12.25 -2.20
C SER A 12 50.38 12.64 -2.57
N LEU A 13 50.18 13.80 -3.21
CA LEU A 13 48.86 14.21 -3.72
C LEU A 13 48.38 13.29 -4.85
N VAL A 14 49.26 12.86 -5.75
CA VAL A 14 48.93 11.92 -6.83
C VAL A 14 48.57 10.55 -6.26
N THR A 15 49.28 10.07 -5.24
CA THR A 15 48.95 8.79 -4.58
C THR A 15 47.66 8.88 -3.77
N ILE A 16 47.41 9.97 -3.07
CA ILE A 16 46.13 10.22 -2.39
C ILE A 16 44.99 10.29 -3.42
N ALA A 17 45.16 11.02 -4.53
CA ALA A 17 44.17 11.10 -5.60
C ALA A 17 43.91 9.74 -6.25
N TYR A 18 44.96 8.92 -6.44
CA TYR A 18 44.85 7.55 -6.92
C TYR A 18 44.11 6.64 -5.93
N LEU A 19 44.40 6.74 -4.63
CA LEU A 19 43.71 5.98 -3.58
C LEU A 19 42.24 6.38 -3.47
N VAL A 20 41.94 7.68 -3.54
CA VAL A 20 40.56 8.18 -3.58
C VAL A 20 39.85 7.65 -4.82
N TYR A 21 40.45 7.73 -6.01
CA TYR A 21 39.87 7.18 -7.24
C TYR A 21 39.60 5.68 -7.14
N ARG A 22 40.55 4.91 -6.59
CA ARG A 22 40.42 3.45 -6.40
C ARG A 22 39.33 3.10 -5.40
N HIS A 23 39.25 3.80 -4.27
CA HIS A 23 38.26 3.56 -3.21
C HIS A 23 36.92 4.25 -3.42
N PHE A 24 36.80 5.22 -4.34
CA PHE A 24 35.51 5.84 -4.71
C PHE A 24 34.55 4.81 -5.31
N SER A 25 35.09 3.78 -5.97
CA SER A 25 34.32 2.63 -6.45
C SER A 25 33.64 1.82 -5.33
N GLN A 26 34.10 1.95 -4.08
CA GLN A 26 33.59 1.25 -2.90
C GLN A 26 32.57 2.08 -2.09
N LEU A 27 32.38 3.38 -2.37
CA LEU A 27 31.26 4.17 -1.80
C LEU A 27 29.93 3.89 -2.50
N ARG A 28 29.82 2.69 -3.08
CA ARG A 28 28.70 2.20 -3.86
C ARG A 28 27.55 1.91 -2.90
N ILE A 29 26.42 2.59 -3.18
CA ILE A 29 25.08 2.36 -2.62
C ILE A 29 24.86 2.98 -1.23
N ILE A 30 24.48 4.26 -1.24
CA ILE A 30 23.51 4.76 -0.27
C ILE A 30 22.30 5.23 -1.08
N HIS A 31 21.19 4.50 -0.95
CA HIS A 31 19.89 4.90 -1.47
C HIS A 31 19.54 6.30 -0.95
N PRO A 32 19.36 7.32 -1.79
CA PRO A 32 18.81 8.58 -1.35
C PRO A 32 17.30 8.52 -1.57
N LEU A 33 16.55 8.58 -0.47
CA LEU A 33 15.32 9.38 -0.29
C LEU A 33 14.58 8.84 0.94
N SER A 34 15.02 9.28 2.13
CA SER A 34 14.23 9.31 3.40
C SER A 34 15.10 9.57 4.65
N SER A 35 16.44 9.58 4.56
CA SER A 35 17.30 9.71 5.75
C SER A 35 17.76 11.15 6.06
N PRO A 36 17.58 11.66 7.30
CA PRO A 36 18.08 12.98 7.77
C PRO A 36 19.58 13.21 7.58
N ARG A 37 20.36 12.13 7.38
CA ARG A 37 21.81 12.18 7.18
C ARG A 37 22.23 12.83 5.85
N VAL A 38 21.39 12.80 4.82
CA VAL A 38 21.71 13.41 3.51
C VAL A 38 21.56 14.94 3.56
N GLN A 39 20.56 15.46 4.26
CA GLN A 39 20.42 16.90 4.51
C GLN A 39 21.58 17.43 5.39
N GLN A 40 22.02 16.65 6.38
CA GLN A 40 23.21 16.97 7.17
C GLN A 40 24.51 16.96 6.34
N ALA A 41 24.61 16.12 5.31
CA ALA A 41 25.76 16.08 4.41
C ALA A 41 25.79 17.28 3.45
N ILE A 42 24.64 17.72 2.94
CA ILE A 42 24.51 18.92 2.08
C ILE A 42 24.87 20.19 2.88
N THR A 43 24.31 20.35 4.08
CA THR A 43 24.63 21.48 4.97
C THR A 43 26.09 21.46 5.42
N LYS A 44 26.68 20.28 5.68
CA LYS A 44 28.14 20.16 5.91
C LYS A 44 28.94 20.64 4.70
N LYS A 45 28.56 20.26 3.48
CA LYS A 45 29.25 20.65 2.24
C LYS A 45 29.32 22.17 2.10
N GLU A 46 28.21 22.88 2.32
CA GLU A 46 28.17 24.35 2.28
C GLU A 46 29.06 25.00 3.36
N ILE A 47 29.07 24.43 4.58
CA ILE A 47 29.93 24.91 5.67
C ILE A 47 31.42 24.70 5.37
N TYR A 48 31.79 23.58 4.75
CA TYR A 48 33.18 23.32 4.34
C TYR A 48 33.63 24.24 3.21
N GLU A 49 32.78 24.47 2.20
CA GLU A 49 33.06 25.42 1.10
C GLU A 49 33.26 26.85 1.66
N GLN A 50 32.41 27.29 2.58
CA GLN A 50 32.56 28.60 3.23
C GLN A 50 33.82 28.70 4.10
N ARG A 51 34.24 27.61 4.78
CA ARG A 51 35.49 27.59 5.59
C ARG A 51 36.75 27.59 4.73
N LEU A 52 36.76 26.85 3.62
CA LEU A 52 37.86 26.84 2.64
C LEU A 52 38.08 28.23 2.03
N LEU A 53 37.00 28.93 1.67
CA LEU A 53 37.06 30.31 1.15
C LEU A 53 37.59 31.33 2.17
N ARG A 54 37.34 31.13 3.48
CA ARG A 54 37.89 31.98 4.55
C ARG A 54 39.38 31.70 4.81
N MET A 55 39.79 30.44 4.83
CA MET A 55 41.22 30.07 4.96
C MET A 55 42.05 30.59 3.78
N GLY A 56 41.51 30.56 2.56
CA GLY A 56 42.18 31.12 1.38
C GLY A 56 42.51 32.62 1.48
N ARG A 57 41.76 33.40 2.28
CA ARG A 57 42.04 34.83 2.50
C ARG A 57 43.16 35.08 3.52
N GLN A 58 43.35 34.20 4.50
CA GLN A 58 44.37 34.36 5.55
C GLN A 58 45.79 34.00 5.10
N PHE A 59 45.94 33.07 4.15
CA PHE A 59 47.25 32.64 3.63
C PHE A 59 47.92 33.61 2.63
N ALA A 60 47.28 34.76 2.35
CA ALA A 60 47.72 35.69 1.31
C ALA A 60 48.90 36.61 1.72
N GLY A 61 49.57 36.38 2.86
CA GLY A 61 50.53 37.33 3.43
C GLY A 61 51.96 37.29 2.88
N GLN A 62 52.62 36.12 2.80
CA GLN A 62 54.09 36.07 2.68
C GLN A 62 54.66 34.94 1.78
N GLY A 63 53.95 34.60 0.72
CA GLY A 63 54.42 33.71 -0.36
C GLY A 63 53.69 33.95 -1.67
N ARG A 64 53.14 35.16 -1.83
CA ARG A 64 51.95 35.47 -2.62
C ARG A 64 52.13 35.46 -4.14
N HIS A 65 53.36 35.44 -4.66
CA HIS A 65 53.58 35.42 -6.13
C HIS A 65 54.02 34.04 -6.66
N TYR A 66 54.85 33.31 -5.91
CA TYR A 66 55.35 31.99 -6.36
C TYR A 66 54.44 30.84 -5.94
N ALA A 67 53.91 30.86 -4.71
CA ALA A 67 52.95 29.86 -4.28
C ALA A 67 51.63 30.05 -5.03
N VAL A 68 51.17 31.29 -5.24
CA VAL A 68 49.86 31.57 -5.87
C VAL A 68 49.80 31.11 -7.32
N ASN A 69 50.83 31.30 -8.17
CA ASN A 69 50.75 30.84 -9.56
C ASN A 69 50.79 29.30 -9.66
N ILE A 70 51.68 28.64 -8.92
CA ILE A 70 51.79 27.17 -8.94
C ILE A 70 50.55 26.52 -8.29
N PHE A 71 50.01 27.09 -7.20
CA PHE A 71 48.77 26.63 -6.60
C PHE A 71 47.52 27.02 -7.41
N GLN A 72 47.46 28.18 -8.08
CA GLN A 72 46.28 28.55 -8.87
C GLN A 72 46.11 27.62 -10.07
N ASP A 73 47.18 27.33 -10.80
CA ASP A 73 47.10 26.45 -11.97
C ASP A 73 46.78 25.00 -11.56
N SER A 74 47.41 24.50 -10.50
CA SER A 74 47.13 23.16 -9.97
C SER A 74 45.75 23.05 -9.30
N LEU A 75 45.29 24.06 -8.55
CA LEU A 75 43.92 24.12 -8.03
C LEU A 75 42.91 24.23 -9.17
N SER A 76 43.21 24.93 -10.26
CA SER A 76 42.32 25.01 -11.43
C SER A 76 42.21 23.65 -12.14
N LEU A 77 43.30 22.88 -12.22
CA LEU A 77 43.31 21.52 -12.74
C LEU A 77 42.51 20.57 -11.84
N ILE A 78 42.71 20.64 -10.52
CA ILE A 78 41.94 19.87 -9.55
C ILE A 78 40.45 20.24 -9.60
N ALA A 79 40.11 21.52 -9.68
CA ALA A 79 38.74 22.00 -9.80
C ALA A 79 38.10 21.57 -11.13
N LYS A 80 38.84 21.59 -12.24
CA LYS A 80 38.39 21.07 -13.55
C LYS A 80 38.15 19.56 -13.48
N LEU A 81 39.08 18.78 -12.92
CA LEU A 81 38.95 17.34 -12.77
C LEU A 81 37.79 16.97 -11.84
N TYR A 82 37.63 17.70 -10.72
CA TYR A 82 36.49 17.58 -9.83
C TYR A 82 35.18 17.89 -10.54
N ASN A 83 35.10 18.98 -11.30
CA ASN A 83 33.89 19.33 -12.07
C ASN A 83 33.58 18.31 -13.18
N ILE A 84 34.60 17.73 -13.83
CA ILE A 84 34.43 16.66 -14.81
C ILE A 84 33.91 15.39 -14.12
N ALA A 85 34.52 15.00 -13.00
CA ALA A 85 34.08 13.85 -12.22
C ALA A 85 32.65 14.04 -11.69
N TYR A 86 32.33 15.22 -11.16
CA TYR A 86 31.01 15.59 -10.67
C TYR A 86 29.97 15.57 -11.79
N LYS A 87 30.21 16.22 -12.93
CA LYS A 87 29.29 16.20 -14.09
C LYS A 87 29.10 14.78 -14.64
N LYS A 88 30.17 13.97 -14.65
CA LYS A 88 30.09 12.57 -15.08
C LYS A 88 29.24 11.76 -14.10
N GLU A 89 29.46 11.90 -12.80
CA GLU A 89 28.65 11.28 -11.75
C GLU A 89 27.18 11.71 -11.83
N GLU A 90 26.91 13.00 -11.99
CA GLU A 90 25.57 13.56 -12.17
C GLU A 90 24.88 12.99 -13.41
N SER A 91 25.60 12.87 -14.54
CA SER A 91 25.08 12.24 -15.75
C SER A 91 24.78 10.74 -15.58
N TYR A 92 25.58 10.02 -14.77
CA TYR A 92 25.32 8.62 -14.44
C TYR A 92 24.11 8.48 -13.52
N ARG A 93 24.00 9.31 -12.48
CA ARG A 93 22.86 9.34 -11.56
C ARG A 93 21.56 9.64 -12.32
N HIS A 94 21.59 10.61 -13.24
CA HIS A 94 20.45 10.94 -14.08
C HIS A 94 20.07 9.75 -14.99
N LYS A 95 21.03 9.12 -15.69
CA LYS A 95 20.75 7.93 -16.52
C LYS A 95 20.18 6.76 -15.71
N LEU A 96 20.75 6.48 -14.53
CA LEU A 96 20.28 5.43 -13.65
C LEU A 96 18.85 5.72 -13.17
N TRP A 97 18.56 6.94 -12.73
CA TRP A 97 17.22 7.34 -12.31
C TRP A 97 16.19 7.22 -13.44
N HIS A 98 16.52 7.67 -14.66
CA HIS A 98 15.63 7.52 -15.82
C HIS A 98 15.41 6.05 -16.19
N GLN A 99 16.45 5.21 -16.08
CA GLN A 99 16.33 3.78 -16.34
C GLN A 99 15.48 3.09 -15.27
N ASP A 100 15.70 3.39 -14.00
CA ASP A 100 14.92 2.85 -12.88
C ASP A 100 13.45 3.29 -12.98
N LEU A 101 13.19 4.56 -13.28
CA LEU A 101 11.84 5.08 -13.50
C LEU A 101 11.16 4.43 -14.72
N LYS A 102 11.90 4.26 -15.83
CA LYS A 102 11.36 3.58 -17.01
C LYS A 102 11.01 2.13 -16.69
N ASN A 103 11.87 1.43 -15.94
CA ASN A 103 11.63 0.06 -15.50
C ASN A 103 10.42 -0.04 -14.56
N SER A 104 10.27 0.90 -13.61
CA SER A 104 9.12 0.89 -12.71
C SER A 104 7.81 1.16 -13.45
N VAL A 105 7.79 2.13 -14.37
CA VAL A 105 6.62 2.41 -15.21
C VAL A 105 6.26 1.22 -16.10
N ASP A 106 7.26 0.54 -16.68
CA ASP A 106 7.06 -0.66 -17.49
C ASP A 106 6.48 -1.82 -16.66
N GLN A 107 6.97 -1.99 -15.42
CA GLN A 107 6.43 -2.97 -14.47
C GLN A 107 4.98 -2.66 -14.10
N ASP A 108 4.66 -1.42 -13.74
CA ASP A 108 3.30 -1.01 -13.38
C ASP A 108 2.32 -1.18 -14.55
N GLN A 109 2.74 -0.83 -15.77
CA GLN A 109 1.95 -1.05 -16.99
C GLN A 109 1.72 -2.55 -17.23
N ARG A 110 2.76 -3.37 -17.06
CA ARG A 110 2.65 -4.83 -17.21
C ARG A 110 1.73 -5.45 -16.18
N ILE A 111 1.84 -5.06 -14.90
CA ILE A 111 0.94 -5.48 -13.84
C ILE A 111 -0.49 -5.08 -14.18
N SER A 112 -0.72 -3.84 -14.61
CA SER A 112 -2.05 -3.35 -15.01
C SER A 112 -2.66 -4.19 -16.13
N HIS A 113 -1.88 -4.52 -17.17
CA HIS A 113 -2.34 -5.38 -18.26
C HIS A 113 -2.71 -6.78 -17.76
N LEU A 114 -1.86 -7.38 -16.93
CA LEU A 114 -2.12 -8.70 -16.35
C LEU A 114 -3.35 -8.69 -15.42
N MET A 115 -3.61 -7.59 -14.71
CA MET A 115 -4.82 -7.44 -13.89
C MET A 115 -6.09 -7.44 -14.74
N ILE A 116 -6.07 -6.76 -15.89
CA ILE A 116 -7.20 -6.74 -16.83
C ILE A 116 -7.43 -8.14 -17.41
N GLU A 117 -6.38 -8.78 -17.93
CA GLU A 117 -6.47 -10.16 -18.44
C GLU A 117 -6.99 -11.13 -17.37
N CYS A 118 -6.48 -11.00 -16.13
CA CYS A 118 -6.95 -11.78 -15.00
C CYS A 118 -8.44 -11.57 -14.77
N GLN A 119 -8.93 -10.33 -14.79
CA GLN A 119 -10.35 -10.04 -14.60
C GLN A 119 -11.20 -10.65 -15.72
N ASP A 120 -10.80 -10.50 -16.97
CA ASP A 120 -11.51 -11.09 -18.12
C ASP A 120 -11.59 -12.62 -18.02
N LEU A 121 -10.53 -13.27 -17.51
CA LEU A 121 -10.50 -14.71 -17.29
C LEU A 121 -11.39 -15.15 -16.13
N LEU A 122 -11.46 -14.37 -15.05
CA LEU A 122 -12.38 -14.61 -13.93
C LEU A 122 -13.84 -14.51 -14.38
N ASP A 123 -14.15 -13.49 -15.18
CA ASP A 123 -15.50 -13.28 -15.72
C ASP A 123 -15.91 -14.41 -16.71
N GLN A 124 -14.94 -15.05 -17.35
CA GLN A 124 -15.12 -16.26 -18.18
C GLN A 124 -15.07 -17.58 -17.38
N GLU A 125 -14.96 -17.52 -16.06
CA GLU A 125 -14.80 -18.68 -15.16
C GLU A 125 -13.58 -19.57 -15.49
N LYS A 126 -12.56 -19.02 -16.16
CA LYS A 126 -11.31 -19.72 -16.51
C LYS A 126 -10.31 -19.62 -15.35
N PHE A 127 -10.65 -20.26 -14.24
CA PHE A 127 -9.96 -20.10 -12.95
C PHE A 127 -8.46 -20.45 -12.98
N ASP A 128 -8.07 -21.56 -13.61
CA ASP A 128 -6.65 -21.96 -13.69
C ASP A 128 -5.79 -20.92 -14.44
N LEU A 129 -6.34 -20.34 -15.52
CA LEU A 129 -5.66 -19.31 -16.29
C LEU A 129 -5.60 -17.99 -15.52
N ALA A 130 -6.66 -17.64 -14.79
CA ALA A 130 -6.67 -16.47 -13.93
C ALA A 130 -5.63 -16.59 -12.81
N GLU A 131 -5.53 -17.76 -12.16
CA GLU A 131 -4.50 -18.05 -11.15
C GLU A 131 -3.10 -17.84 -11.72
N ALA A 132 -2.84 -18.37 -12.92
CA ALA A 132 -1.56 -18.20 -13.59
C ALA A 132 -1.20 -16.72 -13.82
N LYS A 133 -2.17 -15.88 -14.18
CA LYS A 133 -1.97 -14.42 -14.34
C LYS A 133 -1.68 -13.74 -13.00
N ILE A 134 -2.37 -14.13 -11.93
CA ILE A 134 -2.11 -13.62 -10.59
C ILE A 134 -0.69 -13.99 -10.14
N ILE A 135 -0.26 -15.23 -10.38
CA ILE A 135 1.10 -15.68 -10.09
C ILE A 135 2.13 -14.88 -10.89
N ASP A 136 1.87 -14.57 -12.15
CA ASP A 136 2.76 -13.74 -12.96
C ASP A 136 2.87 -12.30 -12.44
N ILE A 137 1.79 -11.74 -11.90
CA ILE A 137 1.83 -10.44 -11.20
C ILE A 137 2.71 -10.54 -9.96
N LEU A 138 2.52 -11.58 -9.14
CA LEU A 138 3.29 -11.80 -7.91
C LEU A 138 4.78 -12.09 -8.17
N LYS A 139 5.16 -12.56 -9.37
CA LYS A 139 6.58 -12.65 -9.78
C LYS A 139 7.19 -11.26 -10.05
N ILE A 140 6.40 -10.30 -10.53
CA ILE A 140 6.85 -8.93 -10.79
C ILE A 140 6.88 -8.13 -9.48
N ASP A 141 5.78 -8.19 -8.72
CA ASP A 141 5.65 -7.57 -7.41
C ASP A 141 5.18 -8.60 -6.36
N PRO A 142 6.12 -9.24 -5.63
CA PRO A 142 5.81 -10.26 -4.61
C PRO A 142 4.99 -9.77 -3.42
N LYS A 143 4.80 -8.46 -3.26
CA LYS A 143 4.04 -7.85 -2.17
C LYS A 143 2.75 -7.17 -2.66
N ASN A 144 2.36 -7.42 -3.90
CA ASN A 144 1.17 -6.83 -4.49
C ASN A 144 -0.10 -7.25 -3.74
N ILE A 145 -0.66 -6.34 -2.94
CA ILE A 145 -1.82 -6.60 -2.07
C ILE A 145 -3.05 -6.98 -2.91
N GLU A 146 -3.28 -6.28 -4.02
CA GLU A 146 -4.43 -6.52 -4.89
C GLU A 146 -4.36 -7.92 -5.52
N ALA A 147 -3.19 -8.38 -5.94
CA ALA A 147 -3.00 -9.71 -6.51
C ALA A 147 -3.32 -10.80 -5.48
N TYR A 148 -2.85 -10.67 -4.24
CA TYR A 148 -3.23 -11.60 -3.17
C TYR A 148 -4.73 -11.55 -2.83
N GLN A 149 -5.36 -10.37 -2.88
CA GLN A 149 -6.81 -10.27 -2.67
C GLN A 149 -7.57 -11.01 -3.77
N LYS A 150 -7.17 -10.85 -5.04
CA LYS A 150 -7.74 -11.62 -6.16
C LYS A 150 -7.50 -13.12 -6.00
N LEU A 151 -6.32 -13.53 -5.54
CA LEU A 151 -5.99 -14.93 -5.29
C LEU A 151 -6.88 -15.55 -4.20
N GLY A 152 -7.04 -14.85 -3.06
CA GLY A 152 -7.89 -15.30 -1.96
C GLY A 152 -9.36 -15.45 -2.39
N ARG A 153 -9.87 -14.47 -3.15
CA ARG A 153 -11.22 -14.53 -3.72
C ARG A 153 -11.38 -15.66 -4.72
N LEU A 154 -10.40 -15.86 -5.61
CA LEU A 154 -10.38 -16.95 -6.57
C LEU A 154 -10.48 -18.30 -5.86
N TYR A 155 -9.61 -18.55 -4.87
CA TYR A 155 -9.63 -19.77 -4.08
C TYR A 155 -10.96 -19.97 -3.34
N ARG A 156 -11.56 -18.92 -2.79
CA ARG A 156 -12.90 -19.01 -2.20
C ARG A 156 -13.95 -19.41 -3.25
N THR A 157 -13.96 -18.76 -4.43
CA THR A 157 -14.91 -19.04 -5.51
C THR A 157 -14.85 -20.51 -5.96
N ILE A 158 -13.65 -21.08 -6.07
CA ILE A 158 -13.47 -22.50 -6.43
C ILE A 158 -13.53 -23.44 -5.21
N LYS A 159 -13.96 -22.93 -4.05
CA LYS A 159 -14.13 -23.66 -2.77
C LYS A 159 -12.84 -24.30 -2.22
N GLN A 160 -11.69 -23.80 -2.63
CA GLN A 160 -10.38 -24.11 -2.06
C GLN A 160 -10.17 -23.28 -0.79
N TYR A 161 -10.99 -23.55 0.22
CA TYR A 161 -11.08 -22.71 1.41
C TYR A 161 -9.79 -22.63 2.21
N ASP A 162 -9.04 -23.73 2.31
CA ASP A 162 -7.80 -23.73 3.10
C ASP A 162 -6.74 -22.85 2.44
N GLN A 163 -6.56 -22.92 1.12
CA GLN A 163 -5.69 -22.00 0.38
C GLN A 163 -6.15 -20.53 0.49
N ALA A 164 -7.47 -20.29 0.40
CA ALA A 164 -8.01 -18.94 0.57
C ALA A 164 -7.68 -18.37 1.96
N ILE A 165 -7.87 -19.16 3.02
CA ILE A 165 -7.56 -18.78 4.41
C ILE A 165 -6.06 -18.49 4.58
N GLU A 166 -5.17 -19.30 3.97
CA GLU A 166 -3.73 -19.03 4.00
C GLU A 166 -3.38 -17.67 3.38
N VAL A 167 -3.95 -17.37 2.21
CA VAL A 167 -3.75 -16.09 1.51
C VAL A 167 -4.27 -14.92 2.34
N TYR A 168 -5.48 -15.03 2.90
CA TYR A 168 -6.05 -13.98 3.74
C TYR A 168 -5.28 -13.78 5.05
N ASN A 169 -4.80 -14.84 5.68
CA ASN A 169 -3.93 -14.76 6.84
C ASN A 169 -2.59 -14.08 6.52
N TYR A 170 -2.02 -14.33 5.34
CA TYR A 170 -0.86 -13.59 4.87
C TYR A 170 -1.18 -12.09 4.72
N LEU A 171 -2.32 -11.75 4.10
CA LEU A 171 -2.76 -10.37 3.95
C LEU A 171 -2.95 -9.65 5.29
N LEU A 172 -3.53 -10.32 6.29
CA LEU A 172 -3.69 -9.75 7.65
C LEU A 172 -2.36 -9.44 8.34
N ARG A 173 -1.27 -10.16 8.00
CA ARG A 173 0.09 -9.84 8.50
C ARG A 173 0.67 -8.59 7.86
N VAL A 174 0.26 -8.28 6.63
CA VAL A 174 0.72 -7.10 5.89
C VAL A 174 -0.11 -5.87 6.28
N ALA A 175 -1.43 -6.01 6.31
CA ALA A 175 -2.36 -4.97 6.69
C ALA A 175 -3.61 -5.57 7.36
N SER A 176 -3.89 -5.15 8.59
CA SER A 176 -5.18 -5.44 9.24
C SER A 176 -6.25 -4.58 8.56
N ASN A 177 -7.15 -5.21 7.82
CA ASN A 177 -8.23 -4.54 7.10
C ASN A 177 -9.56 -5.26 7.35
N ALA A 178 -10.61 -4.48 7.57
CA ALA A 178 -11.96 -4.96 7.82
C ALA A 178 -12.45 -5.94 6.72
N HIS A 179 -12.13 -5.66 5.46
CA HIS A 179 -12.55 -6.49 4.33
C HIS A 179 -11.97 -7.90 4.37
N ILE A 180 -10.73 -8.06 4.85
CA ILE A 180 -10.09 -9.38 4.91
C ILE A 180 -10.76 -10.25 5.97
N TYR A 181 -11.11 -9.67 7.13
CA TYR A 181 -11.88 -10.37 8.14
C TYR A 181 -13.28 -10.74 7.61
N ALA A 182 -13.93 -9.86 6.85
CA ALA A 182 -15.22 -10.18 6.24
C ALA A 182 -15.13 -11.32 5.21
N ASP A 183 -14.07 -11.38 4.41
CA ASP A 183 -13.81 -12.48 3.48
C ASP A 183 -13.58 -13.81 4.23
N LEU A 184 -12.83 -13.79 5.34
CA LEU A 184 -12.67 -14.96 6.22
C LEU A 184 -14.00 -15.39 6.87
N ALA A 185 -14.83 -14.43 7.28
CA ALA A 185 -16.16 -14.73 7.82
C ALA A 185 -17.05 -15.40 6.79
N ALA A 186 -17.04 -14.92 5.54
CA ALA A 186 -17.79 -15.52 4.44
C ALA A 186 -17.33 -16.96 4.15
N ILE A 187 -16.02 -17.23 4.17
CA ILE A 187 -15.49 -18.60 4.07
C ILE A 187 -16.01 -19.48 5.21
N ALA A 188 -16.02 -18.97 6.44
CA ALA A 188 -16.53 -19.72 7.58
C ALA A 188 -18.03 -20.02 7.46
N GLU A 189 -18.84 -19.07 6.98
CA GLU A 189 -20.27 -19.30 6.67
C GLU A 189 -20.44 -20.39 5.60
N GLU A 190 -19.69 -20.31 4.50
CA GLU A 190 -19.76 -21.31 3.42
C GLU A 190 -19.36 -22.73 3.88
N ARG A 191 -18.51 -22.82 4.92
CA ARG A 191 -18.14 -24.06 5.60
C ARG A 191 -19.12 -24.50 6.69
N GLY A 192 -20.11 -23.67 7.02
CA GLY A 192 -21.07 -23.90 8.11
C GLY A 192 -20.51 -23.63 9.52
N ASP A 193 -19.32 -23.05 9.64
CA ASP A 193 -18.74 -22.66 10.94
C ASP A 193 -19.22 -21.26 11.32
N LEU A 194 -20.47 -21.19 11.78
CA LEU A 194 -21.13 -19.93 12.12
C LEU A 194 -20.44 -19.19 13.30
N LYS A 195 -19.72 -19.92 14.16
CA LYS A 195 -18.98 -19.31 15.29
C LYS A 195 -17.73 -18.60 14.81
N GLU A 196 -16.96 -19.23 13.93
CA GLU A 196 -15.79 -18.57 13.34
C GLU A 196 -16.21 -17.43 12.42
N ALA A 197 -17.34 -17.54 11.71
CA ALA A 197 -17.92 -16.45 10.94
C ALA A 197 -18.23 -15.22 11.82
N GLU A 198 -18.93 -15.42 12.93
CA GLU A 198 -19.27 -14.37 13.88
C GLU A 198 -18.01 -13.65 14.41
N LYS A 199 -17.02 -14.43 14.86
CA LYS A 199 -15.75 -13.91 15.35
C LYS A 199 -15.05 -13.04 14.32
N ASN A 200 -15.02 -13.46 13.05
CA ASN A 200 -14.39 -12.69 11.99
C ASN A 200 -15.19 -11.42 11.64
N TYR A 201 -16.52 -11.44 11.61
CA TYR A 201 -17.29 -10.20 11.45
C TYR A 201 -17.13 -9.21 12.60
N LEU A 202 -17.05 -9.70 13.84
CA LEU A 202 -16.75 -8.86 14.99
C LEU A 202 -15.34 -8.24 14.89
N ALA A 203 -14.35 -9.00 14.40
CA ALA A 203 -13.01 -8.47 14.13
C ALA A 203 -13.02 -7.42 13.01
N ALA A 204 -13.85 -7.59 11.97
CA ALA A 204 -14.05 -6.59 10.92
C ALA A 204 -14.63 -5.29 11.48
N LEU A 205 -15.64 -5.36 12.34
CA LEU A 205 -16.23 -4.19 13.01
C LEU A 205 -15.23 -3.39 13.85
N GLN A 206 -14.28 -4.08 14.50
CA GLN A 206 -13.22 -3.45 15.29
C GLN A 206 -12.26 -2.60 14.43
N GLN A 207 -12.16 -2.85 13.13
CA GLN A 207 -11.31 -2.04 12.24
C GLN A 207 -11.93 -0.68 11.89
N GLY A 208 -13.21 -0.44 12.17
CA GLY A 208 -13.84 0.89 12.08
C GLY A 208 -14.40 1.30 10.71
N GLU A 209 -14.03 0.63 9.62
CA GLU A 209 -14.52 0.92 8.27
C GLU A 209 -15.77 0.10 7.91
N GLN A 210 -16.67 0.62 7.07
CA GLN A 210 -17.86 -0.08 6.53
C GLN A 210 -18.73 -0.84 7.56
N GLN A 211 -18.83 -0.33 8.78
CA GLN A 211 -19.50 -1.00 9.90
C GLN A 211 -20.96 -1.40 9.61
N GLY A 212 -21.68 -0.60 8.82
CA GLY A 212 -23.08 -0.89 8.46
C GLY A 212 -23.26 -2.21 7.70
N GLU A 213 -22.37 -2.55 6.76
CA GLU A 213 -22.46 -3.82 6.02
C GLU A 213 -22.11 -5.01 6.93
N TYR A 214 -21.14 -4.85 7.83
CA TYR A 214 -20.76 -5.94 8.76
C TYR A 214 -21.83 -6.19 9.84
N TYR A 215 -22.51 -5.15 10.31
CA TYR A 215 -23.70 -5.35 11.15
C TYR A 215 -24.80 -6.07 10.38
N PHE A 216 -25.01 -5.74 9.10
CA PHE A 216 -25.97 -6.47 8.27
C PHE A 216 -25.59 -7.94 8.09
N ASN A 217 -24.31 -8.25 7.83
CA ASN A 217 -23.84 -9.62 7.71
C ASN A 217 -24.00 -10.40 9.02
N LEU A 218 -23.71 -9.79 10.17
CA LEU A 218 -24.03 -10.40 11.47
C LEU A 218 -25.53 -10.65 11.62
N ALA A 219 -26.39 -9.71 11.21
CA ALA A 219 -27.83 -9.92 11.26
C ALA A 219 -28.28 -11.13 10.41
N VAL A 220 -27.71 -11.28 9.22
CA VAL A 220 -27.93 -12.45 8.35
C VAL A 220 -27.45 -13.73 9.04
N LEU A 221 -26.25 -13.71 9.63
CA LEU A 221 -25.67 -14.85 10.34
C LEU A 221 -26.55 -15.29 11.52
N TYR A 222 -27.01 -14.35 12.36
CA TYR A 222 -27.89 -14.67 13.50
C TYR A 222 -29.28 -15.13 13.06
N LYS A 223 -29.78 -14.68 11.91
CA LYS A 223 -30.99 -15.24 11.31
C LYS A 223 -30.78 -16.70 10.89
N GLN A 224 -29.62 -17.07 10.33
CA GLN A 224 -29.29 -18.47 10.00
C GLN A 224 -29.21 -19.35 11.27
N GLN A 225 -28.78 -18.77 12.39
CA GLN A 225 -28.78 -19.42 13.71
C GLN A 225 -30.16 -19.46 14.38
N GLU A 226 -31.23 -19.00 13.71
CA GLU A 226 -32.59 -18.86 14.25
C GLU A 226 -32.69 -17.90 15.47
N ASN A 227 -31.66 -17.10 15.74
CA ASN A 227 -31.68 -16.07 16.76
C ASN A 227 -32.22 -14.75 16.19
N PHE A 228 -33.54 -14.72 15.99
CA PHE A 228 -34.22 -13.60 15.34
C PHE A 228 -34.15 -12.29 16.14
N VAL A 229 -34.07 -12.36 17.48
CA VAL A 229 -33.93 -11.18 18.33
C VAL A 229 -32.59 -10.48 18.05
N THR A 230 -31.49 -11.23 18.11
CA THR A 230 -30.16 -10.66 17.84
C THR A 230 -30.00 -10.25 16.37
N ALA A 231 -30.62 -10.99 15.44
CA ALA A 231 -30.68 -10.57 14.03
C ALA A 231 -31.37 -9.21 13.87
N GLN A 232 -32.51 -8.99 14.55
CA GLN A 232 -33.25 -7.73 14.55
C GLN A 232 -32.43 -6.58 15.14
N GLU A 233 -31.68 -6.83 16.22
CA GLU A 233 -30.77 -5.84 16.81
C GLU A 233 -29.67 -5.41 15.83
N TYR A 234 -29.00 -6.36 15.19
CA TYR A 234 -27.89 -6.05 14.28
C TYR A 234 -28.33 -5.36 12.98
N VAL A 235 -29.46 -5.76 12.38
CA VAL A 235 -29.97 -5.02 11.20
C VAL A 235 -30.42 -3.60 11.58
N THR A 236 -30.91 -3.39 12.81
CA THR A 236 -31.24 -2.06 13.31
C THR A 236 -29.98 -1.19 13.42
N LYS A 237 -28.88 -1.72 13.98
CA LYS A 237 -27.57 -1.02 13.98
C LYS A 237 -27.07 -0.72 12.56
N ALA A 238 -27.27 -1.64 11.61
CA ALA A 238 -26.92 -1.40 10.22
C ALA A 238 -27.72 -0.23 9.60
N LEU A 239 -29.02 -0.12 9.92
CA LEU A 239 -29.90 0.97 9.48
C LEU A 239 -29.58 2.31 10.15
N GLU A 240 -29.11 2.30 11.40
CA GLU A 240 -28.64 3.52 12.09
C GLU A 240 -27.43 4.15 11.38
N LEU A 241 -26.55 3.33 10.80
CA LEU A 241 -25.36 3.80 10.09
C LEU A 241 -25.61 4.11 8.61
N ASN A 242 -26.36 3.26 7.90
CA ASN A 242 -26.56 3.36 6.45
C ASN A 242 -27.88 4.05 6.07
N GLY A 243 -28.63 4.57 7.06
CA GLY A 243 -29.95 5.15 6.86
C GLY A 243 -30.99 4.13 6.42
N ASN A 244 -32.09 4.61 5.83
CA ASN A 244 -33.22 3.80 5.37
C ASN A 244 -32.90 3.02 4.08
N ASN A 245 -31.86 2.16 4.10
CA ASN A 245 -31.51 1.29 2.98
C ASN A 245 -32.64 0.26 2.74
N PRO A 246 -33.23 0.19 1.53
CA PRO A 246 -34.36 -0.71 1.25
C PRO A 246 -34.06 -2.19 1.51
N ARG A 247 -32.83 -2.67 1.23
CA ARG A 247 -32.43 -4.07 1.48
C ARG A 247 -32.45 -4.41 2.97
N HIS A 248 -31.97 -3.49 3.80
CA HIS A 248 -31.92 -3.67 5.25
C HIS A 248 -33.32 -3.56 5.86
N LEU A 249 -34.17 -2.67 5.35
CA LEU A 249 -35.58 -2.57 5.75
C LEU A 249 -36.37 -3.83 5.37
N ASP A 250 -36.19 -4.35 4.16
CA ASP A 250 -36.75 -5.63 3.71
C ASP A 250 -36.39 -6.76 4.69
N PHE A 251 -35.11 -6.84 5.07
CA PHE A 251 -34.63 -7.85 6.01
C PHE A 251 -35.22 -7.66 7.42
N LEU A 252 -35.27 -6.43 7.93
CA LEU A 252 -35.85 -6.10 9.23
C LEU A 252 -37.33 -6.49 9.29
N ILE A 253 -38.10 -6.24 8.24
CA ILE A 253 -39.52 -6.64 8.15
C ILE A 253 -39.62 -8.16 8.25
N GLN A 254 -38.86 -8.90 7.42
CA GLN A 254 -38.88 -10.36 7.42
C GLN A 254 -38.54 -10.95 8.80
N VAL A 255 -37.45 -10.49 9.42
CA VAL A 255 -37.02 -10.99 10.73
C VAL A 255 -38.04 -10.62 11.81
N SER A 256 -38.62 -9.41 11.76
CA SER A 256 -39.65 -8.98 12.72
C SER A 256 -40.93 -9.80 12.59
N ILE A 257 -41.34 -10.18 11.37
CA ILE A 257 -42.48 -11.08 11.15
C ILE A 257 -42.21 -12.46 11.76
N ILE A 258 -41.03 -13.03 11.51
CA ILE A 258 -40.64 -14.35 12.07
C ILE A 258 -40.59 -14.29 13.60
N ASN A 259 -40.04 -13.20 14.16
CA ASN A 259 -39.95 -12.94 15.59
C ASN A 259 -41.32 -12.52 16.21
N ARG A 260 -42.38 -12.40 15.40
CA ARG A 260 -43.72 -11.90 15.78
C ARG A 260 -43.72 -10.49 16.41
N ASP A 261 -42.71 -9.68 16.12
CA ASP A 261 -42.68 -8.26 16.51
C ASP A 261 -43.44 -7.41 15.49
N LYS A 262 -44.76 -7.42 15.63
CA LYS A 262 -45.68 -6.67 14.75
C LYS A 262 -45.34 -5.18 14.70
N LYS A 263 -44.92 -4.59 15.83
CA LYS A 263 -44.64 -3.16 15.93
C LYS A 263 -43.39 -2.79 15.13
N ALA A 264 -42.31 -3.55 15.27
CA ALA A 264 -41.11 -3.32 14.49
C ALA A 264 -41.35 -3.56 12.99
N ALA A 265 -42.10 -4.61 12.63
CA ALA A 265 -42.44 -4.89 11.25
C ALA A 265 -43.23 -3.74 10.60
N GLN A 266 -44.24 -3.20 11.28
CA GLN A 266 -45.02 -2.05 10.79
C GLN A 266 -44.17 -0.79 10.64
N ALA A 267 -43.31 -0.50 11.62
CA ALA A 267 -42.44 0.66 11.57
C ALA A 267 -41.43 0.58 10.40
N ALA A 268 -40.83 -0.60 10.20
CA ALA A 268 -39.92 -0.84 9.09
C ALA A 268 -40.62 -0.78 7.73
N LEU A 269 -41.84 -1.32 7.63
CA LEU A 269 -42.66 -1.24 6.41
C LEU A 269 -43.01 0.20 6.05
N GLY A 270 -43.39 1.03 7.03
CA GLY A 270 -43.64 2.45 6.78
C GLY A 270 -42.43 3.15 6.17
N LYS A 271 -41.24 2.95 6.76
CA LYS A 271 -39.98 3.47 6.22
C LYS A 271 -39.67 2.93 4.83
N LEU A 272 -39.98 1.66 4.55
CA LEU A 272 -39.74 1.05 3.25
C LEU A 272 -40.61 1.68 2.16
N ILE A 273 -41.88 1.94 2.44
CA ILE A 273 -42.80 2.61 1.51
C ILE A 273 -42.33 4.04 1.21
N GLU A 274 -41.80 4.76 2.21
CA GLU A 274 -41.26 6.10 2.03
C GLU A 274 -40.06 6.14 1.07
N VAL A 275 -39.17 5.15 1.13
CA VAL A 275 -37.94 5.13 0.30
C VAL A 275 -38.06 4.31 -0.98
N ASN A 276 -39.03 3.40 -1.07
CA ASN A 276 -39.25 2.52 -2.20
C ASN A 276 -40.73 2.08 -2.29
N SER A 277 -41.58 3.02 -2.74
CA SER A 277 -43.03 2.79 -2.87
C SER A 277 -43.41 1.69 -3.85
N ASP A 278 -42.54 1.40 -4.82
CA ASP A 278 -42.82 0.47 -5.92
C ASP A 278 -42.33 -0.96 -5.61
N ASN A 279 -41.91 -1.21 -4.36
CA ASN A 279 -41.46 -2.54 -3.93
C ASN A 279 -42.63 -3.54 -4.00
N ASN A 280 -42.47 -4.55 -4.86
CA ASN A 280 -43.48 -5.57 -5.12
C ASN A 280 -43.87 -6.43 -3.90
N LYS A 281 -43.07 -6.42 -2.82
CA LYS A 281 -43.34 -7.18 -1.59
C LYS A 281 -44.20 -6.43 -0.57
N ILE A 282 -44.53 -5.15 -0.80
CA ILE A 282 -45.25 -4.32 0.20
C ILE A 282 -46.59 -4.94 0.58
N VAL A 283 -47.38 -5.39 -0.41
CA VAL A 283 -48.71 -5.98 -0.19
C VAL A 283 -48.59 -7.27 0.63
N ASP A 284 -47.67 -8.17 0.25
CA ASP A 284 -47.41 -9.41 0.99
C ASP A 284 -47.01 -9.15 2.44
N TYR A 285 -46.17 -8.14 2.69
CA TYR A 285 -45.80 -7.75 4.05
C TYR A 285 -46.99 -7.20 4.83
N GLN A 286 -47.88 -6.41 4.23
CA GLN A 286 -49.09 -5.90 4.89
C GLN A 286 -49.99 -7.07 5.34
N GLU A 287 -50.20 -8.05 4.48
CA GLU A 287 -51.00 -9.24 4.78
C GLU A 287 -50.38 -10.07 5.91
N GLN A 288 -49.08 -10.37 5.83
CA GLN A 288 -48.36 -11.14 6.84
C GLN A 288 -48.37 -10.44 8.20
N ILE A 289 -48.16 -9.12 8.23
CA ILE A 289 -48.18 -8.34 9.47
C ILE A 289 -49.60 -8.27 10.06
N ALA A 290 -50.63 -8.21 9.24
CA ALA A 290 -52.01 -8.15 9.71
C ALA A 290 -52.39 -9.37 10.56
N ILE A 291 -51.89 -10.56 10.17
CA ILE A 291 -52.19 -11.85 10.82
C ILE A 291 -51.26 -12.23 11.98
N LEU A 292 -50.23 -11.41 12.29
CA LEU A 292 -49.42 -11.53 13.53
C LEU A 292 -50.23 -11.14 14.77
#